data_AF-G8R108-F1
#
_entry.id   AF-G8R108-F1
#
_cell.length_a   1.000
_cell.length_b   1.000
_cell.length_c   1.000
_cell.angle_alpha   90.00
_cell.angle_beta   90.00
_cell.angle_gamma   90.00
#
_symmetry.space_group_name_H-M   'P 1'
#
loop_
_entity.id
_entity.type
_entity.pdbx_description
1 polymer ?
#
loop_
_entity_poly.entity_id
_entity_poly.type
_entity_poly.pdbx_seq_one_letter_code
_entity_poly.pdbx_strand_id
1 'polypeptide(L)'
;MNRILPSIQKTIVLSGIIVFVAACSQKTAPASKVEKPYDGPKVTYNEHIAPLMERSCSPCHYPSKNGRKQPFDTYTSVKERHDDILYRVQLPSNNFRHMPYMNENPSLTAEEIQMLKNWAHGGFLES
;
A
#
# COMPACT_ATOMS: atom_id res chain seq x y z
N MET A 1 -57.10 32.82 -50.49
CA MET A 1 -58.37 33.18 -49.81
C MET A 1 -58.01 33.89 -48.53
N ASN A 2 -58.40 35.16 -48.40
CA ASN A 2 -58.28 35.97 -47.19
C ASN A 2 -59.21 35.47 -46.09
N ARG A 3 -58.73 35.37 -44.84
CA ARG A 3 -59.54 35.64 -43.63
C ARG A 3 -58.65 36.25 -42.54
N ILE A 4 -59.15 37.34 -41.98
CA ILE A 4 -58.57 38.17 -40.92
C ILE A 4 -59.41 37.94 -39.64
N LEU A 5 -58.80 38.20 -38.48
CA LEU A 5 -59.37 38.67 -37.19
C LEU A 5 -59.44 37.61 -36.05
N PRO A 6 -59.51 38.04 -34.76
CA PRO A 6 -58.37 38.16 -33.84
C PRO A 6 -58.68 37.41 -32.53
N SER A 7 -57.86 37.49 -31.47
CA SER A 7 -58.35 37.79 -30.11
C SER A 7 -57.23 37.72 -29.09
N ILE A 8 -57.26 38.72 -28.23
CA ILE A 8 -56.35 39.04 -27.15
C ILE A 8 -56.67 38.15 -25.93
N GLN A 9 -55.65 38.01 -25.05
CA GLN A 9 -55.74 37.75 -23.61
C GLN A 9 -56.08 36.32 -23.12
N LYS A 10 -55.08 35.65 -22.53
CA LYS A 10 -54.88 35.61 -21.06
C LYS A 10 -53.63 34.79 -20.69
N THR A 11 -52.78 35.43 -19.90
CA THR A 11 -51.64 34.90 -19.15
C THR A 11 -51.98 33.63 -18.38
N ILE A 12 -51.17 32.57 -18.54
CA ILE A 12 -50.83 31.64 -17.46
C ILE A 12 -49.33 31.38 -17.53
N VAL A 13 -48.65 31.97 -16.54
CA VAL A 13 -47.25 31.73 -16.16
C VAL A 13 -47.18 30.35 -15.52
N LEU A 14 -46.25 29.51 -15.96
CA LEU A 14 -45.62 28.44 -15.17
C LEU A 14 -44.35 28.04 -15.93
N SER A 15 -43.27 28.81 -15.80
CA SER A 15 -42.14 28.53 -14.89
C SER A 15 -41.67 27.08 -14.93
N GLY A 16 -40.47 26.88 -15.48
CA GLY A 16 -39.78 25.60 -15.53
C GLY A 16 -38.39 25.74 -16.14
N ILE A 17 -37.60 26.70 -15.66
CA ILE A 17 -36.16 26.76 -15.98
C ILE A 17 -35.51 25.56 -15.28
N ILE A 18 -35.23 24.51 -16.04
CA ILE A 18 -34.42 23.38 -15.58
C ILE A 18 -32.97 23.85 -15.56
N VAL A 19 -32.53 24.31 -14.39
CA VAL A 19 -31.11 24.58 -14.11
C VAL A 19 -30.42 23.23 -13.93
N PHE A 20 -29.70 22.78 -14.96
CA PHE A 20 -28.79 21.64 -14.88
C PHE A 20 -27.56 22.06 -14.06
N VAL A 21 -27.60 21.81 -12.74
CA VAL A 21 -26.43 21.96 -11.87
C VAL A 21 -25.56 20.73 -12.07
N ALA A 22 -24.49 20.85 -12.87
CA ALA A 22 -23.44 19.84 -12.95
C ALA A 22 -22.68 19.79 -11.62
N ALA A 23 -23.06 18.85 -10.76
CA ALA A 23 -22.35 18.58 -9.51
C ALA A 23 -21.00 17.90 -9.82
N CYS A 24 -19.94 18.69 -9.89
CA CYS A 24 -18.58 18.17 -9.79
C CYS A 24 -18.36 17.56 -8.40
N SER A 25 -18.54 16.25 -8.29
CA SER A 25 -18.06 15.47 -7.14
C SER A 25 -16.54 15.45 -7.13
N GLN A 26 -15.93 16.48 -6.55
CA GLN A 26 -14.53 16.40 -6.13
C GLN A 26 -14.49 15.45 -4.94
N LYS A 27 -14.13 14.19 -5.19
CA LYS A 27 -13.76 13.25 -4.13
C LYS A 27 -12.56 13.84 -3.40
N THR A 28 -12.80 14.50 -2.28
CA THR A 28 -11.75 14.95 -1.37
C THR A 28 -11.04 13.71 -0.85
N ALA A 29 -9.86 13.41 -1.39
CA ALA A 29 -8.98 12.42 -0.80
C ALA A 29 -8.69 12.86 0.65
N PRO A 30 -8.78 11.97 1.65
CA PRO A 30 -8.40 12.33 3.00
C PRO A 30 -6.95 12.77 2.97
N ALA A 31 -6.67 13.95 3.51
CA ALA A 31 -5.31 14.45 3.67
C ALA A 31 -4.49 13.38 4.42
N SER A 32 -3.49 12.81 3.74
CA SER A 32 -2.53 11.92 4.38
C SER A 32 -2.00 12.63 5.62
N LYS A 33 -2.21 12.03 6.79
CA LYS A 33 -1.54 12.49 8.01
C LYS A 33 -0.05 12.47 7.68
N VAL A 34 0.58 13.64 7.71
CA VAL A 34 2.04 13.74 7.63
C VAL A 34 2.55 13.06 8.89
N GLU A 35 2.92 11.79 8.79
CA GLU A 35 3.62 11.11 9.86
C GLU A 35 4.92 11.86 10.12
N LYS A 36 5.18 12.15 11.39
CA LYS A 36 6.41 12.80 11.84
C LYS A 36 7.60 12.00 11.27
N PRO A 37 8.67 12.65 10.78
CA PRO A 37 9.87 11.94 10.36
C PRO A 37 10.34 11.00 11.47
N TYR A 38 10.56 9.73 11.12
CA TYR A 38 11.08 8.73 12.02
C TYR A 38 12.43 9.18 12.59
N ASP A 39 12.54 9.23 13.93
CA ASP A 39 13.70 9.72 14.68
C ASP A 39 14.52 8.59 15.32
N GLY A 40 14.22 7.33 14.98
CA GLY A 40 14.99 6.18 15.44
C GLY A 40 16.25 5.91 14.61
N PRO A 41 16.96 4.80 14.89
CA PRO A 41 18.20 4.45 14.21
C PRO A 41 18.04 4.40 12.69
N LYS A 42 19.01 4.94 11.95
CA LYS A 42 19.06 4.83 10.48
C LYS A 42 19.21 3.35 10.12
N VAL A 43 18.23 2.79 9.44
CA VAL A 43 18.27 1.44 8.88
C VAL A 43 18.27 1.55 7.36
N THR A 44 19.20 0.86 6.73
CA THR A 44 19.43 0.84 5.28
C THR A 44 19.34 -0.57 4.76
N TYR A 45 18.96 -0.74 3.50
CA TYR A 45 18.87 -2.07 2.92
C TYR A 45 20.24 -2.76 2.87
N ASN A 46 21.25 -2.09 2.32
CA ASN A 46 22.56 -2.70 2.09
C ASN A 46 23.27 -3.11 3.37
N GLU A 47 23.21 -2.29 4.44
CA GLU A 47 23.95 -2.57 5.67
C GLU A 47 23.17 -3.49 6.63
N HIS A 48 21.83 -3.43 6.62
CA HIS A 48 21.01 -4.04 7.66
C HIS A 48 20.06 -5.13 7.13
N ILE A 49 19.27 -4.81 6.09
CA ILE A 49 18.20 -5.70 5.63
C ILE A 49 18.73 -6.81 4.73
N ALA A 50 19.65 -6.52 3.81
CA ALA A 50 20.21 -7.53 2.91
C ALA A 50 20.91 -8.68 3.66
N PRO A 51 21.76 -8.44 4.68
CA PRO A 51 22.33 -9.52 5.49
C PRO A 51 21.27 -10.34 6.26
N LEU A 52 20.18 -9.70 6.70
CA LEU A 52 19.05 -10.38 7.36
C LEU A 52 18.30 -11.30 6.39
N MET A 53 17.96 -10.81 5.19
CA MET A 53 17.29 -11.60 4.14
C MET A 53 18.17 -12.78 3.69
N GLU A 54 19.47 -12.53 3.53
CA GLU A 54 20.43 -13.55 3.10
C GLU A 54 20.57 -14.66 4.16
N ARG A 55 20.62 -14.31 5.45
CA ARG A 55 20.71 -15.30 6.53
C ARG A 55 19.42 -16.09 6.71
N SER A 56 18.27 -15.41 6.76
CA SER A 56 17.03 -15.99 7.27
C SER A 56 16.03 -16.41 6.19
N CYS A 57 16.18 -15.91 4.96
CA CYS A 57 15.22 -16.16 3.87
C CYS A 57 15.82 -16.95 2.71
N SER A 58 17.15 -16.91 2.52
CA SER A 58 17.81 -17.47 1.33
C SER A 58 17.59 -18.96 1.05
N PRO A 59 17.42 -19.87 2.03
CA PRO A 59 17.15 -21.29 1.73
C PRO A 59 15.89 -21.52 0.86
N CYS A 60 14.91 -20.61 0.93
CA CYS A 60 13.64 -20.77 0.22
C CYS A 60 13.37 -19.65 -0.80
N HIS A 61 13.84 -18.44 -0.53
CA HIS A 61 13.50 -17.22 -1.26
C HIS A 61 14.65 -16.66 -2.10
N TYR A 62 15.78 -17.38 -2.25
CA TYR A 62 16.89 -16.97 -3.12
C TYR A 62 17.09 -17.99 -4.24
N PRO A 63 16.76 -17.65 -5.50
CA PRO A 63 16.94 -18.56 -6.64
C PRO A 63 18.38 -19.07 -6.81
N SER A 64 19.37 -18.20 -6.55
CA SER A 64 20.80 -18.55 -6.60
C SER A 64 21.22 -19.64 -5.60
N LYS A 65 20.41 -19.87 -4.55
CA LYS A 65 20.62 -20.92 -3.54
C LYS A 65 19.60 -22.06 -3.64
N ASN A 66 19.04 -22.28 -4.84
CA ASN A 66 17.99 -23.26 -5.10
C ASN A 66 16.63 -22.95 -4.44
N GLY A 67 16.43 -21.71 -3.98
CA GLY A 67 15.13 -21.23 -3.50
C GLY A 67 14.09 -21.26 -4.61
N ARG A 68 12.88 -21.72 -4.29
CA ARG A 68 11.77 -21.92 -5.25
C ARG A 68 10.53 -21.08 -4.93
N LYS A 69 10.61 -20.26 -3.87
CA LYS A 69 9.54 -19.33 -3.47
C LYS A 69 9.78 -17.97 -4.11
N GLN A 70 8.88 -17.03 -3.85
CA GLN A 70 9.01 -15.65 -4.32
C GLN A 70 10.41 -15.11 -3.98
N PRO A 71 11.18 -14.56 -4.95
CA PRO A 71 12.53 -14.08 -4.68
C PRO A 71 12.54 -12.87 -3.75
N PHE A 72 13.45 -12.87 -2.77
CA PHE A 72 13.73 -11.77 -1.83
C PHE A 72 15.22 -11.40 -1.80
N ASP A 73 15.90 -11.58 -2.93
CA ASP A 73 17.34 -11.39 -3.11
C ASP A 73 17.73 -10.00 -3.64
N THR A 74 16.76 -9.08 -3.75
CA THR A 74 16.99 -7.70 -4.22
C THR A 74 16.23 -6.67 -3.39
N TYR A 75 16.75 -5.43 -3.32
CA TYR A 75 16.12 -4.29 -2.65
C TYR A 75 14.65 -4.15 -3.05
N THR A 76 14.39 -4.11 -4.35
CA THR A 76 13.05 -3.91 -4.91
C THR A 76 12.10 -5.02 -4.46
N SER A 77 12.52 -6.29 -4.56
CA SER A 77 11.67 -7.42 -4.18
C SER A 77 11.28 -7.41 -2.70
N VAL A 78 12.21 -7.02 -1.83
CA VAL A 78 11.98 -6.96 -0.38
C VAL A 78 11.12 -5.76 -0.02
N LYS A 79 11.36 -4.60 -0.64
CA LYS A 79 10.56 -3.38 -0.44
C LYS A 79 9.11 -3.57 -0.86
N GLU A 80 8.88 -4.08 -2.07
CA GLU A 80 7.53 -4.28 -2.62
C GLU A 80 6.71 -5.30 -1.83
N ARG A 81 7.37 -6.20 -1.10
CA ARG A 81 6.73 -7.27 -0.31
C ARG A 81 6.92 -7.10 1.18
N HIS A 82 7.41 -5.96 1.62
CA HIS A 82 7.73 -5.67 3.02
C HIS A 82 6.56 -6.01 3.96
N ASP A 83 5.35 -5.57 3.62
CA ASP A 83 4.19 -5.76 4.50
C ASP A 83 3.77 -7.23 4.60
N ASP A 84 3.89 -8.01 3.52
CA ASP A 84 3.65 -9.46 3.54
C ASP A 84 4.73 -10.19 4.35
N ILE A 85 6.01 -9.81 4.17
CA ILE A 85 7.12 -10.35 4.96
C ILE A 85 6.85 -10.07 6.44
N LEU A 86 6.59 -8.82 6.79
CA LEU A 86 6.38 -8.38 8.17
C LEU A 86 5.15 -9.05 8.79
N TYR A 87 4.06 -9.20 8.05
CA TYR A 87 2.89 -9.95 8.51
C TYR A 87 3.24 -11.40 8.84
N ARG A 88 3.93 -12.10 7.94
CA ARG A 88 4.13 -13.55 8.04
C ARG A 88 5.17 -13.96 9.09
N VAL A 89 6.20 -13.15 9.32
CA VAL A 89 7.22 -13.43 10.35
C VAL A 89 6.70 -13.18 11.78
N GLN A 90 5.59 -12.44 11.93
CA GLN A 90 4.95 -12.15 13.22
C GLN A 90 3.80 -13.11 13.54
N LEU A 91 3.47 -14.05 12.65
CA LEU A 91 2.42 -15.01 12.92
C LEU A 91 2.82 -15.96 14.06
N PRO A 92 1.85 -16.53 14.79
CA PRO A 92 2.13 -17.62 15.71
C PRO A 92 2.82 -18.79 14.98
N SER A 93 3.81 -19.42 15.61
CA SER A 93 4.61 -20.48 14.99
C SER A 93 3.81 -21.74 14.59
N ASN A 94 2.59 -21.91 15.11
CA ASN A 94 1.65 -22.96 14.73
C ASN A 94 0.74 -22.58 13.54
N ASN A 95 0.85 -21.36 13.02
CA ASN A 95 0.09 -20.90 11.88
C ASN A 95 0.76 -21.39 10.58
N PHE A 96 0.00 -22.03 9.70
CA PHE A 96 0.51 -22.56 8.42
C PHE A 96 1.07 -21.48 7.48
N ARG A 97 0.74 -20.20 7.69
CA ARG A 97 1.28 -19.07 6.92
C ARG A 97 2.52 -18.44 7.54
N HIS A 98 2.87 -18.82 8.78
CA HIS A 98 4.07 -18.38 9.47
C HIS A 98 5.30 -18.60 8.60
N MET A 99 6.21 -17.64 8.63
CA MET A 99 7.52 -17.80 8.01
C MET A 99 8.62 -17.71 9.07
N PRO A 100 9.59 -18.64 9.06
CA PRO A 100 9.74 -19.76 8.11
C PRO A 100 8.66 -20.83 8.22
N TYR A 101 8.25 -21.43 7.09
CA TYR A 101 7.18 -22.43 7.05
C TYR A 101 7.53 -23.59 7.98
N MET A 102 6.60 -23.97 8.86
CA MET A 102 6.78 -25.03 9.86
C MET A 102 8.07 -24.91 10.70
N ASN A 103 8.62 -23.70 10.85
CA ASN A 103 9.88 -23.45 11.55
C ASN A 103 11.06 -24.24 10.96
N GLU A 104 11.08 -24.47 9.64
CA GLU A 104 12.21 -25.08 8.91
C GLU A 104 13.54 -24.34 9.13
N ASN A 105 13.46 -23.05 9.50
CA ASN A 105 14.57 -22.24 9.96
C ASN A 105 14.14 -21.45 11.22
N PRO A 106 15.09 -20.98 12.05
CA PRO A 106 14.78 -20.09 13.16
C PRO A 106 13.99 -18.87 12.70
N SER A 107 12.95 -18.52 13.46
CA SER A 107 12.18 -17.29 13.22
C SER A 107 13.01 -16.07 13.57
N LEU A 108 12.63 -14.92 13.01
CA LEU A 108 13.27 -13.66 13.35
C LEU A 108 13.09 -13.31 14.83
N THR A 109 14.09 -12.69 15.43
CA THR A 109 13.96 -12.13 16.78
C THR A 109 13.08 -10.89 16.79
N ALA A 110 12.66 -10.45 17.98
CA ALA A 110 11.89 -9.21 18.13
C ALA A 110 12.68 -7.99 17.61
N GLU A 111 13.99 -7.97 17.82
CA GLU A 111 14.89 -6.91 17.36
C GLU A 111 15.00 -6.89 15.83
N GLU A 112 15.08 -8.06 15.19
CA GLU A 112 15.13 -8.18 13.72
C GLU A 112 13.80 -7.77 13.08
N ILE A 113 12.67 -8.12 13.70
CA ILE A 113 11.34 -7.65 13.28
C ILE A 113 11.24 -6.13 13.43
N GLN A 114 11.78 -5.58 14.52
CA GLN A 114 11.82 -4.13 14.73
C GLN A 114 12.72 -3.44 13.71
N MET A 115 13.81 -4.06 13.28
CA MET A 115 14.69 -3.56 12.23
C MET A 115 13.95 -3.43 10.89
N LEU A 116 13.13 -4.42 10.51
CA LEU A 116 12.27 -4.33 9.32
C LEU A 116 11.28 -3.15 9.41
N LYS A 117 10.60 -3.00 10.56
CA LYS A 117 9.69 -1.86 10.81
C LYS A 117 10.40 -0.52 10.68
N ASN A 118 11.58 -0.40 11.29
CA ASN A 118 12.38 0.83 11.26
C ASN A 118 12.84 1.19 9.86
N TRP A 119 13.16 0.20 9.02
CA TRP A 119 13.50 0.44 7.62
C TRP A 119 12.33 1.02 6.83
N ALA A 120 11.11 0.50 7.03
CA ALA A 120 9.91 1.06 6.43
C ALA A 120 9.59 2.47 6.94
N HIS A 121 9.67 2.69 8.27
CA HIS A 121 9.48 4.02 8.86
C HIS A 121 10.50 5.05 8.37
N GLY A 122 11.73 4.61 8.10
CA GLY A 122 12.80 5.42 7.51
C GLY A 122 12.63 5.69 6.01
N GLY A 123 11.55 5.22 5.38
CA GLY A 123 11.28 5.45 3.96
C GLY A 123 12.00 4.48 3.01
N PHE A 124 12.34 3.28 3.47
CA PHE A 124 13.02 2.24 2.69
C PHE A 124 14.37 2.70 2.11
N LEU A 125 15.24 3.28 2.94
CA LEU A 125 16.57 3.70 2.49
C LEU A 125 17.37 2.52 1.94
N GLU A 126 17.98 2.69 0.77
CA GLU A 126 18.84 1.66 0.19
C GLU A 126 20.25 1.69 0.81
N SER A 127 20.78 2.89 1.05
CA SER A 127 22.12 3.18 1.63
C SER A 127 22.10 4.42 2.54
#